data_AF-A0A081A1R3-F1
#
_entry.id   AF-A0A081A1R3-F1
#
_cell.length_a   1.000
_cell.length_b   1.000
_cell.length_c   1.000
_cell.angle_alpha   90.00
_cell.angle_beta   90.00
_cell.angle_gamma   90.00
#
_symmetry.space_group_name_H-M   'P 1'
#
loop_
_entity.id
_entity.type
_entity.pdbx_description
1 polymer ?
#
loop_
_entity_poly.entity_id
_entity_poly.type
_entity_poly.pdbx_seq_one_letter_code
_entity_poly.pdbx_strand_id
1 'polypeptide(L)'
;MLDKVHARQSEKKNIVDCSKSEADWNIWLQSMHDKTVTLLIYDYEVGIGRKQDHQVFIKDCIRPAETDRAGAVAEVSLREIVGRLQDVWGATYDGEAVVWRMWANEATRNLDRSTWDDAVLAQPPPRILRLLRASNSRLQKHLNHLNHSTSIALDCVNASIGTNGVIDYYDTAGTFDRVEFVKSCQDFAYSKRAAVGPYPRANSV
;
A
#
# COMPACT_ATOMS: atom_id res chain seq x y z
N MET A 1 12.60 24.84 5.21
CA MET A 1 13.07 26.23 5.13
C MET A 1 13.99 26.30 3.92
N LEU A 2 13.41 26.55 2.74
CA LEU A 2 14.12 26.51 1.45
C LEU A 2 14.69 27.91 1.19
N ASP A 3 16.01 28.02 1.31
CA ASP A 3 16.73 29.26 1.03
C ASP A 3 16.62 29.58 -0.47
N LYS A 4 16.06 30.76 -0.75
CA LYS A 4 16.12 31.42 -2.06
C LYS A 4 17.58 31.76 -2.37
N VAL A 5 18.26 30.85 -3.05
CA VAL A 5 19.57 31.14 -3.66
C VAL A 5 19.34 32.17 -4.77
N HIS A 6 19.77 33.40 -4.48
CA HIS A 6 19.78 34.51 -5.42
C HIS A 6 20.70 34.17 -6.60
N ALA A 7 20.11 33.91 -7.76
CA ALA A 7 20.86 33.84 -9.01
C ALA A 7 21.30 35.25 -9.41
N ARG A 8 22.60 35.52 -9.26
CA ARG A 8 23.27 36.69 -9.83
C ARG A 8 23.07 36.70 -11.35
N GLN A 9 22.45 37.76 -11.85
CA GLN A 9 22.54 38.17 -13.26
C GLN A 9 24.01 38.55 -13.57
N SER A 10 24.68 37.75 -14.39
CA SER A 10 25.89 38.18 -15.09
C SER A 10 25.72 37.97 -16.60
N GLU A 11 25.59 39.11 -17.29
CA GLU A 11 25.93 39.37 -18.69
C GLU A 11 25.40 38.46 -19.82
N LYS A 12 24.30 38.96 -20.40
CA LYS A 12 23.92 38.96 -21.83
C LYS A 12 24.65 37.95 -22.75
N LYS A 13 24.09 36.75 -22.83
CA LYS A 13 23.86 36.08 -24.12
C LYS A 13 22.38 35.73 -24.18
N ASN A 14 21.76 35.91 -25.35
CA ASN A 14 20.32 35.88 -25.63
C ASN A 14 19.64 34.53 -25.28
N ILE A 15 19.56 34.18 -24.00
CA ILE A 15 18.84 33.01 -23.52
C ILE A 15 17.40 33.47 -23.27
N VAL A 16 16.47 32.93 -24.06
CA VAL A 16 15.05 33.17 -23.91
C VAL A 16 14.51 32.20 -22.85
N ASP A 17 13.90 32.74 -21.81
CA ASP A 17 13.25 31.96 -20.75
C ASP A 17 12.11 31.12 -21.32
N CYS A 18 12.04 29.84 -20.93
CA CYS A 18 10.99 28.91 -21.33
C CYS A 18 9.64 29.22 -20.68
N SER A 19 9.61 30.05 -19.63
CA SER A 19 8.39 30.44 -18.94
C SER A 19 7.62 31.58 -19.62
N LYS A 20 8.04 32.00 -20.83
CA LYS A 20 7.36 33.06 -21.59
C LYS A 20 5.94 32.65 -21.95
N SER A 21 5.03 33.64 -21.91
CA SER A 21 3.67 33.46 -22.38
C SER A 21 3.63 33.24 -23.90
N GLU A 22 2.58 32.59 -24.40
CA GLU A 22 2.39 32.34 -25.84
C GLU A 22 2.37 33.64 -26.65
N ALA A 23 1.80 34.71 -26.10
CA ALA A 23 1.80 36.03 -26.72
C ALA A 23 3.22 36.61 -26.87
N ASP A 24 4.04 36.49 -25.83
CA ASP A 24 5.43 36.95 -25.85
C ASP A 24 6.31 36.10 -26.76
N TRP A 25 6.00 34.81 -26.90
CA TRP A 25 6.63 33.90 -27.86
C TRP A 25 6.36 34.33 -29.29
N ASN A 26 5.11 34.65 -29.63
CA ASN A 26 4.73 35.09 -30.97
C ASN A 26 5.40 36.42 -31.36
N ILE A 27 5.45 37.39 -30.44
CA ILE A 27 6.17 38.66 -30.66
C ILE A 27 7.66 38.42 -30.88
N TRP A 28 8.26 37.53 -30.09
CA TRP A 28 9.69 37.20 -30.23
C TRP A 28 9.99 36.47 -31.54
N LEU A 29 9.15 35.52 -31.96
CA LEU A 29 9.28 34.82 -33.24
C LEU A 29 9.22 35.78 -34.42
N GLN A 30 8.28 36.75 -34.41
CA GLN A 30 8.21 37.79 -35.43
C GLN A 30 9.48 38.67 -35.47
N SER A 31 10.08 38.96 -34.30
CA SER A 31 11.33 39.74 -34.20
C SER A 31 12.57 39.00 -34.74
N MET A 32 12.49 37.67 -34.89
CA MET A 32 13.58 36.79 -35.33
C MET A 32 13.39 36.25 -36.76
N HIS A 33 12.36 36.67 -37.49
CA HIS A 33 11.98 36.14 -38.81
C HIS A 33 13.12 36.05 -39.84
N ASP A 34 14.09 36.97 -39.79
CA ASP A 34 15.24 37.00 -40.71
C ASP A 34 16.59 36.81 -39.98
N LYS A 35 16.58 36.25 -38.77
CA LYS A 35 17.78 36.06 -37.93
C LYS A 35 18.01 34.59 -37.67
N THR A 36 19.26 34.15 -37.76
CA THR A 36 19.65 32.81 -37.33
C THR A 36 19.59 32.72 -35.81
N VAL A 37 18.69 31.87 -35.30
CA VAL A 37 18.59 31.58 -33.87
C VAL A 37 19.28 30.26 -33.58
N THR A 38 20.08 30.22 -32.51
CA THR A 38 20.59 28.97 -31.95
C THR A 38 19.62 28.50 -30.87
N LEU A 39 18.96 27.37 -31.11
CA LEU A 39 18.12 26.72 -30.11
C LEU A 39 18.98 25.79 -29.25
N LEU A 40 18.99 26.05 -27.94
CA LEU A 40 19.60 25.17 -26.95
C LEU A 40 18.50 24.29 -26.37
N ILE A 41 18.33 23.09 -26.93
CA ILE A 41 17.52 22.04 -26.32
C ILE A 41 18.47 21.31 -25.39
N TYR A 42 18.33 21.54 -24.08
CA TYR A 42 19.05 20.74 -23.10
C TYR A 42 18.39 19.36 -23.05
N ASP A 43 19.19 18.31 -22.92
CA ASP A 43 18.70 16.94 -22.66
C ASP A 43 17.93 16.85 -21.31
N TYR A 44 17.96 17.92 -20.51
CA TYR A 44 17.45 18.01 -19.14
C TYR A 44 16.53 19.24 -18.99
N GLU A 45 15.67 19.23 -17.96
CA GLU A 45 14.73 20.32 -17.67
C GLU A 45 15.42 21.70 -17.60
N VAL A 46 14.66 22.75 -17.94
CA VAL A 46 15.18 24.13 -18.08
C VAL A 46 15.76 24.71 -16.78
N GLY A 47 15.50 24.07 -15.63
CA GLY A 47 16.11 24.41 -14.34
C GLY A 47 17.57 23.94 -14.16
N ILE A 48 18.07 23.03 -15.00
CA ILE A 48 19.41 22.43 -14.85
C ILE A 48 20.36 23.02 -15.91
N GLY A 49 20.85 24.23 -15.63
CA GLY A 49 21.65 25.01 -16.59
C GLY A 49 23.11 24.54 -16.76
N ARG A 50 23.65 23.67 -15.90
CA ARG A 50 25.03 23.18 -15.97
C ARG A 50 25.10 21.66 -15.93
N LYS A 51 26.07 21.11 -16.66
CA LYS A 51 26.40 19.67 -16.62
C LYS A 51 26.70 19.18 -15.19
N GLN A 52 27.27 20.03 -14.34
CA GLN A 52 27.55 19.71 -12.94
C GLN A 52 26.25 19.56 -12.13
N ASP A 53 25.32 20.50 -12.28
CA ASP A 53 24.03 20.48 -11.60
C ASP A 53 23.21 19.24 -12.03
N HIS A 54 23.32 18.86 -13.32
CA HIS A 54 22.73 17.62 -13.82
C HIS A 54 23.35 16.37 -13.19
N GLN A 55 24.68 16.32 -13.09
CA GLN A 55 25.37 15.20 -12.44
C GLN A 55 24.99 15.07 -10.96
N VAL A 56 24.84 16.20 -10.26
CA VAL A 56 24.36 16.23 -8.87
C VAL A 56 22.93 15.71 -8.80
N PHE A 57 22.02 16.19 -9.65
CA PHE A 57 20.65 15.71 -9.72
C PHE A 57 20.56 14.19 -9.99
N ILE A 58 21.28 13.68 -10.99
CA ILE A 58 21.30 12.24 -11.30
C ILE A 58 21.83 11.43 -10.11
N LYS A 59 22.89 11.92 -9.46
CA LYS A 59 23.47 11.26 -8.31
C LYS A 59 22.47 11.21 -7.14
N ASP A 60 21.78 12.31 -6.86
CA ASP A 60 20.98 12.46 -5.65
C ASP A 60 19.56 11.90 -5.81
N CYS A 61 18.98 12.01 -7.01
CA CYS A 61 17.57 11.69 -7.26
C CYS A 61 17.37 10.38 -8.03
N ILE A 62 18.28 10.02 -8.94
CA ILE A 62 18.09 8.88 -9.84
C ILE A 62 18.90 7.67 -9.38
N ARG A 63 20.17 7.87 -9.01
CA ARG A 63 21.03 6.77 -8.56
C ARG A 63 20.66 6.32 -7.13
N PRO A 64 20.95 5.06 -6.77
CA PRO A 64 20.84 4.62 -5.39
C PRO A 64 21.80 5.43 -4.51
N ALA A 65 21.37 5.78 -3.30
CA ALA A 65 22.18 6.55 -2.37
C ALA A 65 23.50 5.82 -2.01
N GLU A 66 23.44 4.50 -1.90
CA GLU A 66 24.58 3.65 -1.63
C GLU A 66 24.53 2.41 -2.53
N THR A 67 25.69 2.06 -3.10
CA THR A 67 25.90 0.81 -3.81
C THR A 67 26.99 -0.01 -3.12
N ASP A 68 26.88 -1.34 -3.18
CA ASP A 68 27.87 -2.24 -2.63
C ASP A 68 29.14 -2.33 -3.52
N ARG A 69 30.12 -3.11 -3.08
CA ARG A 69 31.39 -3.30 -3.83
C ARG A 69 31.19 -3.91 -5.21
N ALA A 70 30.07 -4.57 -5.47
CA ALA A 70 29.72 -5.16 -6.76
C ALA A 70 28.85 -4.21 -7.62
N GLY A 71 28.50 -3.03 -7.12
CA GLY A 71 27.66 -2.05 -7.81
C GLY A 71 26.16 -2.32 -7.71
N ALA A 72 25.73 -3.27 -6.87
CA ALA A 72 24.32 -3.46 -6.56
C ALA A 72 23.85 -2.45 -5.50
N VAL A 73 22.53 -2.30 -5.33
CA VAL A 73 21.98 -1.48 -4.25
C VAL A 73 22.48 -1.98 -2.89
N ALA A 74 22.92 -1.08 -2.03
CA ALA A 74 23.40 -1.44 -0.70
C ALA A 74 22.31 -2.18 0.11
N GLU A 75 22.73 -3.12 0.96
CA GLU A 75 21.82 -3.93 1.78
C GLU A 75 20.87 -3.09 2.66
N VAL A 76 21.27 -1.87 3.05
CA VAL A 76 20.41 -0.96 3.82
C VAL A 76 19.18 -0.52 3.02
N SER A 77 19.36 -0.06 1.78
CA SER A 77 18.26 0.32 0.89
C SER A 77 17.47 -0.89 0.42
N LEU A 78 18.11 -2.05 0.26
CA LEU A 78 17.42 -3.28 -0.09
C LEU A 78 16.47 -3.73 1.03
N ARG A 79 16.89 -3.65 2.30
CA ARG A 79 16.03 -3.95 3.46
C ARG A 79 14.85 -2.99 3.56
N GLU A 80 15.06 -1.72 3.25
CA GLU A 80 13.98 -0.73 3.19
C GLU A 80 12.93 -1.14 2.15
N ILE A 81 13.35 -1.51 0.93
CA ILE A 81 12.44 -1.99 -0.11
C ILE A 81 11.74 -3.29 0.29
N VAL A 82 12.43 -4.22 0.95
CA VAL A 82 11.81 -5.43 1.50
C VAL A 82 10.69 -5.08 2.48
N GLY A 83 10.93 -4.15 3.41
CA GLY A 83 9.92 -3.69 4.36
C GLY A 83 8.70 -3.13 3.65
N ARG A 84 8.91 -2.24 2.67
CA ARG A 84 7.83 -1.65 1.88
C ARG A 84 7.03 -2.68 1.09
N LEU A 85 7.68 -3.67 0.49
CA LEU A 85 7.01 -4.78 -0.20
C LEU A 85 6.15 -5.59 0.77
N GLN A 86 6.65 -5.87 1.97
CA GLN A 86 5.90 -6.60 2.99
C GLN A 86 4.72 -5.80 3.54
N ASP A 87 4.85 -4.48 3.67
CA ASP A 87 3.75 -3.60 4.10
C ASP A 87 2.60 -3.61 3.09
N VAL A 88 2.91 -3.56 1.79
CA VAL A 88 1.88 -3.57 0.72
C VAL A 88 1.30 -4.97 0.51
N TRP A 89 2.16 -6.00 0.49
CA TRP A 89 1.80 -7.32 -0.03
C TRP A 89 1.76 -8.43 1.01
N GLY A 90 2.25 -8.23 2.23
CA GLY A 90 2.33 -9.25 3.28
C GLY A 90 0.96 -9.74 3.78
N ALA A 91 -0.10 -8.96 3.56
CA ALA A 91 -1.47 -9.42 3.81
C ALA A 91 -1.97 -10.43 2.76
N THR A 92 -1.43 -10.36 1.53
CA THR A 92 -1.86 -11.16 0.37
C THR A 92 -0.98 -12.38 0.18
N TYR A 93 0.33 -12.21 0.35
CA TYR A 93 1.34 -13.24 0.12
C TYR A 93 2.13 -13.53 1.39
N ASP A 94 2.43 -14.81 1.59
CA ASP A 94 3.36 -15.31 2.57
C ASP A 94 4.60 -15.86 1.84
N GLY A 95 5.78 -15.62 2.39
CA GLY A 95 7.04 -15.93 1.72
C GLY A 95 8.22 -15.88 2.66
N GLU A 96 9.21 -16.74 2.42
CA GLU A 96 10.46 -16.73 3.19
C GLU A 96 11.22 -15.41 2.99
N ALA A 97 11.99 -14.97 3.98
CA ALA A 97 12.77 -13.73 3.92
C ALA A 97 13.66 -13.63 2.66
N VAL A 98 14.18 -14.76 2.17
CA VAL A 98 14.96 -14.80 0.92
C VAL A 98 14.13 -14.46 -0.30
N VAL A 99 12.85 -14.87 -0.37
CA VAL A 99 11.95 -14.59 -1.50
C VAL A 99 11.62 -13.10 -1.56
N TRP A 100 11.36 -12.48 -0.40
CA TRP A 100 11.17 -11.03 -0.31
C TRP A 100 12.41 -10.26 -0.75
N ARG A 101 13.61 -10.70 -0.35
CA ARG A 101 14.87 -10.12 -0.84
C ARG A 101 15.07 -10.30 -2.33
N MET A 102 14.70 -11.45 -2.90
CA MET A 102 14.76 -11.67 -4.36
C MET A 102 13.83 -10.72 -5.11
N TRP A 103 12.64 -10.45 -4.57
CA TRP A 103 11.73 -9.47 -5.15
C TRP A 103 12.30 -8.05 -5.05
N ALA A 104 12.77 -7.65 -3.88
CA ALA A 104 13.38 -6.33 -3.68
C ALA A 104 14.57 -6.11 -4.62
N ASN A 105 15.45 -7.10 -4.77
CA ASN A 105 16.55 -7.06 -5.74
C ASN A 105 16.08 -6.85 -7.17
N GLU A 106 14.96 -7.48 -7.56
CA GLU A 106 14.44 -7.29 -8.90
C GLU A 106 13.84 -5.89 -9.09
N ALA A 107 13.14 -5.38 -8.08
CA ALA A 107 12.57 -4.03 -8.11
C ALA A 107 13.65 -2.95 -8.21
N THR A 108 14.81 -3.17 -7.59
CA THR A 108 15.92 -2.21 -7.57
C THR A 108 16.97 -2.46 -8.66
N ARG A 109 16.77 -3.46 -9.53
CA ARG A 109 17.77 -3.95 -10.48
C ARG A 109 18.26 -2.92 -11.49
N ASN A 110 17.39 -2.00 -11.91
CA ASN A 110 17.72 -0.95 -12.88
C ASN A 110 18.52 0.21 -12.27
N LEU A 111 18.72 0.21 -10.94
CA LEU A 111 19.37 1.25 -10.16
C LEU A 111 18.72 2.65 -10.32
N ASP A 112 17.51 2.72 -10.85
CA ASP A 112 16.76 3.95 -11.03
C ASP A 112 15.76 4.10 -9.88
N ARG A 113 16.15 4.89 -8.88
CA ARG A 113 15.37 5.12 -7.67
C ARG A 113 13.99 5.70 -7.95
N SER A 114 13.83 6.46 -9.04
CA SER A 114 12.53 7.04 -9.40
C SER A 114 11.48 5.99 -9.74
N THR A 115 11.92 4.78 -10.12
CA THR A 115 11.03 3.66 -10.51
C THR A 115 10.67 2.73 -9.36
N TRP A 116 11.35 2.85 -8.21
CA TRP A 116 11.20 1.88 -7.12
C TRP A 116 9.82 1.91 -6.48
N ASP A 117 9.21 3.10 -6.40
CA ASP A 117 7.89 3.26 -5.80
C ASP A 117 6.82 2.54 -6.62
N ASP A 118 6.84 2.74 -7.93
CA ASP A 118 5.97 2.02 -8.86
C ASP A 118 6.23 0.51 -8.84
N ALA A 119 7.50 0.11 -8.77
CA ALA A 119 7.89 -1.30 -8.71
C ALA A 119 7.42 -2.00 -7.42
N VAL A 120 7.37 -1.29 -6.29
CA VAL A 120 6.84 -1.82 -5.01
C VAL A 120 5.33 -2.02 -5.09
N LEU A 121 4.61 -1.14 -5.79
CA LEU A 121 3.15 -1.23 -5.97
C LEU A 121 2.74 -2.22 -7.06
N ALA A 122 3.67 -2.67 -7.90
CA ALA A 122 3.41 -3.65 -8.93
C ALA A 122 3.21 -5.06 -8.34
N GLN A 123 2.45 -5.90 -9.05
CA GLN A 123 2.31 -7.31 -8.69
C GLN A 123 3.66 -8.06 -8.77
N PRO A 124 3.85 -9.13 -7.98
CA PRO A 124 5.09 -9.90 -8.00
C PRO A 124 5.38 -10.45 -9.40
N PRO A 125 6.63 -10.31 -9.89
CA PRO A 125 7.03 -10.92 -11.15
C PRO A 125 6.74 -12.44 -11.15
N PRO A 126 6.38 -13.05 -12.30
CA PRO A 126 5.95 -14.45 -12.35
C PRO A 126 6.91 -15.45 -11.71
N ARG A 127 8.22 -15.20 -11.77
CA ARG A 127 9.25 -16.04 -11.12
C ARG A 127 9.20 -15.97 -9.59
N ILE A 128 8.86 -14.81 -9.02
CA ILE A 128 8.76 -14.59 -7.57
C ILE A 128 7.40 -15.10 -7.10
N LEU A 129 6.34 -14.84 -7.86
CA LEU A 129 4.98 -15.29 -7.55
C LEU A 129 4.91 -16.81 -7.31
N ARG A 130 5.67 -17.61 -8.07
CA ARG A 130 5.75 -19.08 -7.89
C ARG A 130 6.38 -19.52 -6.56
N LEU A 131 7.15 -18.65 -5.92
CA LEU A 131 7.81 -18.90 -4.64
C LEU A 131 7.01 -18.36 -3.45
N LEU A 132 5.99 -17.55 -3.72
CA LEU A 132 5.09 -16.99 -2.73
C LEU A 132 3.88 -17.91 -2.53
N ARG A 133 3.40 -18.00 -1.29
CA ARG A 133 2.16 -18.68 -0.91
C ARG A 133 1.06 -17.64 -0.68
N ALA A 134 -0.20 -18.01 -0.84
CA ALA A 134 -1.29 -17.14 -0.42
C ALA A 134 -1.28 -17.03 1.12
N SER A 135 -1.42 -15.82 1.65
CA SER A 135 -1.43 -15.60 3.10
C SER A 135 -2.71 -16.19 3.72
N ASN A 136 -2.55 -17.10 4.67
CA ASN A 136 -3.66 -17.72 5.41
C ASN A 136 -4.29 -16.78 6.45
N SER A 137 -3.87 -15.52 6.52
CA SER A 137 -4.31 -14.53 7.51
C SER A 137 -5.84 -14.36 7.53
N ARG A 138 -6.49 -14.42 6.37
CA ARG A 138 -7.95 -14.29 6.26
C ARG A 138 -8.69 -15.52 6.81
N LEU A 139 -8.15 -16.72 6.56
CA LEU A 139 -8.70 -17.96 7.06
C LEU A 139 -8.49 -18.10 8.57
N GLN A 140 -7.31 -17.73 9.08
CA GLN A 140 -7.05 -17.69 10.52
C GLN A 140 -7.92 -16.67 11.25
N LYS A 141 -8.12 -15.46 10.70
CA LYS A 141 -9.06 -14.49 11.27
C LYS A 141 -10.47 -15.08 11.37
N HIS A 142 -10.94 -15.77 10.33
CA HIS A 142 -12.25 -16.41 10.36
C HIS A 142 -12.35 -17.53 11.41
N LEU A 143 -11.35 -18.40 11.51
CA LEU A 143 -11.30 -19.44 12.54
C LEU A 143 -11.25 -18.85 13.96
N ASN A 144 -10.52 -17.76 14.18
CA ASN A 144 -10.47 -17.08 15.46
C ASN A 144 -11.83 -16.46 15.84
N HIS A 145 -12.53 -15.87 14.87
CA HIS A 145 -13.90 -15.37 15.07
C HIS A 145 -14.86 -16.51 15.44
N LEU A 146 -14.78 -17.65 14.76
CA LEU A 146 -15.61 -18.82 15.07
C LEU A 146 -15.32 -19.36 16.46
N ASN A 147 -14.04 -19.57 16.81
CA ASN A 147 -13.63 -20.04 18.13
C ASN A 147 -14.10 -19.10 19.25
N HIS A 148 -13.97 -17.78 19.04
CA HIS A 148 -14.44 -16.79 20.00
C HIS A 148 -15.97 -16.83 20.17
N SER A 149 -16.71 -16.92 19.06
CA SER A 149 -18.18 -17.06 19.10
C SER A 149 -18.63 -18.34 19.79
N THR A 150 -17.96 -19.47 19.55
CA THR A 150 -18.24 -20.74 20.23
C THR A 150 -17.95 -20.65 21.73
N SER A 151 -16.86 -19.99 22.13
CA SER A 151 -16.54 -19.76 23.55
C SER A 151 -17.64 -18.95 24.25
N ILE A 152 -18.09 -17.85 23.64
CA ILE A 152 -19.17 -17.03 24.22
C ILE A 152 -20.47 -17.82 24.35
N ALA A 153 -20.85 -18.59 23.32
CA ALA A 153 -22.05 -19.41 23.36
C ALA A 153 -21.99 -20.46 24.49
N LEU A 154 -20.83 -21.09 24.68
CA LEU A 154 -20.60 -22.02 25.77
C LEU A 154 -20.70 -21.34 27.14
N ASP A 155 -20.12 -20.16 27.30
CA ASP A 155 -20.21 -19.37 28.53
C ASP A 155 -21.65 -18.98 28.87
N CYS A 156 -22.45 -18.60 27.87
CA CYS A 156 -23.88 -18.34 28.06
C CYS A 156 -24.65 -19.57 28.56
N VAL A 157 -24.36 -20.76 28.00
CA VAL A 157 -24.98 -22.02 28.41
C VAL A 157 -24.54 -22.39 29.83
N ASN A 158 -23.25 -22.31 30.13
CA ASN A 158 -22.71 -22.61 31.45
C ASN A 158 -23.24 -21.66 32.52
N ALA A 159 -23.36 -20.37 32.22
CA ALA A 159 -23.99 -19.40 33.11
C ALA A 159 -25.46 -19.75 33.38
N SER A 160 -26.20 -20.15 32.34
CA SER A 160 -27.61 -20.56 32.46
C SER A 160 -27.79 -21.85 33.28
N ILE A 161 -26.83 -22.77 33.22
CA ILE A 161 -26.84 -24.03 33.98
C ILE A 161 -26.38 -23.82 35.43
N GLY A 162 -25.37 -22.96 35.66
CA GLY A 162 -24.86 -22.65 37.00
C GLY A 162 -25.87 -21.91 37.87
N THR A 163 -26.82 -21.20 37.26
CA THR A 163 -28.00 -20.65 37.93
C THR A 163 -29.11 -21.70 38.00
N ASN A 164 -29.13 -22.51 39.06
CA ASN A 164 -30.22 -23.45 39.36
C ASN A 164 -31.57 -22.74 39.62
N GLY A 165 -32.21 -22.24 38.56
CA GLY A 165 -33.64 -21.92 38.54
C GLY A 165 -34.08 -20.51 38.95
N VAL A 166 -33.17 -19.57 39.27
CA VAL A 166 -33.55 -18.16 39.46
C VAL A 166 -32.51 -17.27 38.81
N ILE A 167 -32.82 -16.81 37.59
CA ILE A 167 -32.11 -15.69 36.96
C ILE A 167 -32.77 -14.42 37.51
N ASP A 168 -32.31 -13.93 38.66
CA ASP A 168 -32.55 -12.54 39.05
C ASP A 168 -31.62 -11.67 38.17
N TYR A 169 -32.13 -11.23 37.02
CA TYR A 169 -31.34 -10.43 36.09
C TYR A 169 -31.63 -8.94 36.24
N TYR A 170 -30.58 -8.19 36.53
CA TYR A 170 -30.57 -6.74 36.48
C TYR A 170 -30.74 -6.26 35.04
N ASP A 171 -31.90 -5.67 34.75
CA ASP A 171 -32.15 -4.89 33.54
C ASP A 171 -31.30 -3.61 33.60
N THR A 172 -30.09 -3.68 33.06
CA THR A 172 -29.22 -2.50 32.90
C THR A 172 -28.90 -2.29 31.42
N ALA A 173 -28.98 -1.03 31.01
CA ALA A 173 -28.76 -0.59 29.65
C ALA A 173 -27.37 -1.03 29.15
N GLY A 174 -27.35 -1.85 28.09
CA GLY A 174 -26.13 -2.38 27.48
C GLY A 174 -25.93 -3.89 27.62
N THR A 175 -26.82 -4.60 28.32
CA THR A 175 -26.81 -6.07 28.40
C THR A 175 -27.91 -6.72 27.56
N PHE A 176 -27.61 -7.95 27.10
CA PHE A 176 -28.40 -8.80 26.20
C PHE A 176 -29.92 -8.68 26.38
N ASP A 177 -30.59 -8.04 25.41
CA ASP A 177 -32.04 -7.87 25.39
C ASP A 177 -32.70 -9.20 25.03
N ARG A 178 -33.24 -9.89 26.05
CA ARG A 178 -33.95 -11.14 25.89
C ARG A 178 -35.19 -10.99 25.01
N VAL A 179 -35.87 -9.84 25.02
CA VAL A 179 -37.06 -9.62 24.20
C VAL A 179 -36.66 -9.57 22.74
N GLU A 180 -35.61 -8.81 22.39
CA GLU A 180 -35.06 -8.79 21.04
C GLU A 180 -34.49 -10.14 20.61
N PHE A 181 -33.80 -10.86 21.50
CA PHE A 181 -33.23 -12.16 21.19
C PHE A 181 -34.31 -13.23 20.98
N VAL A 182 -35.30 -13.32 21.87
CA VAL A 182 -36.42 -14.27 21.73
C VAL A 182 -37.24 -13.95 20.49
N LYS A 183 -37.46 -12.66 20.21
CA LYS A 183 -38.14 -12.20 18.99
C LYS A 183 -37.33 -12.55 17.73
N SER A 184 -36.01 -12.36 17.76
CA SER A 184 -35.10 -12.79 16.67
C SER A 184 -35.10 -14.31 16.48
N CYS A 185 -35.11 -15.10 17.55
CA CYS A 185 -35.20 -16.55 17.48
C CYS A 185 -36.56 -17.02 16.96
N GLN A 186 -37.66 -16.37 17.35
CA GLN A 186 -39.00 -16.64 16.80
C GLN A 186 -39.07 -16.25 15.33
N ASP A 187 -38.59 -15.07 14.96
CA ASP A 187 -38.54 -14.62 13.56
C ASP A 187 -37.68 -15.56 12.72
N PHE A 188 -36.57 -16.07 13.24
CA PHE A 188 -35.75 -17.07 12.59
C PHE A 188 -36.47 -18.42 12.44
N ALA A 189 -37.11 -18.92 13.49
CA ALA A 189 -37.82 -20.21 13.50
C ALA A 189 -39.08 -20.21 12.62
N TYR A 190 -39.75 -19.07 12.49
CA TYR A 190 -41.00 -18.92 11.72
C TYR A 190 -40.83 -18.17 10.40
N SER A 191 -39.60 -17.77 10.04
CA SER A 191 -39.28 -17.17 8.75
C SER A 191 -39.48 -18.16 7.62
N LYS A 192 -40.24 -17.77 6.60
CA LYS A 192 -40.44 -18.54 5.35
C LYS A 192 -39.15 -18.83 4.57
N ARG A 193 -37.99 -18.28 4.98
CA ARG A 193 -36.68 -18.52 4.37
C ARG A 193 -35.87 -19.62 5.08
N ALA A 194 -36.21 -19.99 6.29
CA ALA A 194 -35.50 -21.02 7.05
C ALA A 194 -36.27 -22.34 6.93
N ALA A 195 -35.98 -23.13 5.90
CA ALA A 195 -36.42 -24.53 5.84
C ALA A 195 -35.62 -25.35 6.86
N VAL A 196 -35.84 -25.11 8.15
CA VAL A 196 -35.28 -25.91 9.23
C VAL A 196 -36.12 -27.17 9.33
N GLY A 197 -35.65 -28.23 8.67
CA GLY A 197 -36.26 -29.55 8.82
C GLY A 197 -36.19 -29.99 10.29
N PRO A 198 -37.25 -30.58 10.84
CA PRO A 198 -37.22 -31.10 12.20
C PRO A 198 -36.13 -32.17 12.33
N TYR A 199 -35.32 -32.06 13.39
CA TYR A 199 -34.31 -33.05 13.71
C TYR A 199 -34.98 -34.43 13.88
N PRO A 200 -34.52 -35.50 13.23
CA PRO A 200 -35.13 -36.81 13.39
C PRO A 200 -34.95 -37.25 14.85
N ARG A 201 -36.07 -37.45 15.55
CA ARG A 201 -36.10 -37.98 16.91
C ARG A 201 -35.67 -39.44 16.88
N ALA A 202 -34.40 -39.71 17.20
CA ALA A 202 -33.92 -41.06 17.45
C ALA A 202 -34.10 -41.41 18.94
N ASN A 203 -35.06 -42.31 19.20
CA ASN A 203 -35.15 -43.31 20.27
C ASN A 203 -34.98 -42.86 21.73
N SER A 204 -36.12 -42.69 22.43
CA SER A 204 -36.20 -43.05 23.85
C SER A 204 -36.40 -44.56 23.96
N VAL A 205 -35.50 -45.21 24.70
CA VAL A 205 -35.56 -46.56 25.33
C VAL A 205 -36.17 -47.68 24.47
#